data_AF-A0AAV4FWP5-F1
#
_entry.id   AF-A0AAV4FWP5-F1
#
_cell.length_a   1.000
_cell.length_b   1.000
_cell.length_c   1.000
_cell.angle_alpha   90.00
_cell.angle_beta   90.00
_cell.angle_gamma   90.00
#
_symmetry.space_group_name_H-M   'P 1'
#
loop_
_entity.id
_entity.type
_entity.pdbx_description
1 polymer ?
#
loop_
_entity_poly.entity_id
_entity_poly.type
_entity_poly.pdbx_seq_one_letter_code
_entity_poly.pdbx_strand_id
1 'polypeptide(L)'
;MAYQLRPYQQDAVTNTIQHFRKSCAPAVIVLPTGAGKSLVISELARIARGRVLVLAHVRELVEQNHAKYESYGLKASIFSAGLGQKEAIEQGFEEYDGKRVRCDFRYRFKECDQCQAENDIAARKCHDCGKTLVDPDKKLREALNLQRCMVIRCAGMTMVASSDRQGHERITITYYDEDGAELQEYFRLDTPAQQGAFYHHFGKHALINRGEAFRASSVQAVIDQQKKFRKPDFVIASKEKTFWRIRDKLFDYEGRYRRADSAN
;
A
#
# COMPACT_ATOMS: atom_id res chain seq x y z
N MET A 1 28.99 18.17 -17.25
CA MET A 1 29.60 19.24 -16.42
C MET A 1 28.70 19.46 -15.22
N ALA A 2 29.25 19.55 -14.01
CA ALA A 2 28.45 19.83 -12.82
C ALA A 2 27.79 21.21 -12.96
N TYR A 3 26.46 21.28 -12.85
CA TYR A 3 25.76 22.55 -12.85
C TYR A 3 26.20 23.37 -11.63
N GLN A 4 26.56 24.63 -11.83
CA GLN A 4 26.80 25.55 -10.73
C GLN A 4 25.46 25.95 -10.11
N LEU A 5 25.24 25.53 -8.86
CA LEU A 5 24.03 25.89 -8.12
C LEU A 5 24.00 27.38 -7.79
N ARG A 6 22.81 27.97 -7.84
CA ARG A 6 22.58 29.34 -7.33
C ARG A 6 22.70 29.37 -5.81
N PRO A 7 23.01 30.52 -5.18
CA PRO A 7 23.18 30.61 -3.73
C PRO A 7 22.05 29.95 -2.92
N TYR A 8 20.79 30.27 -3.24
CA TYR A 8 19.63 29.68 -2.55
C TYR A 8 19.50 28.16 -2.74
N GLN A 9 19.97 27.61 -3.87
CA GLN A 9 19.95 26.17 -4.13
C GLN A 9 21.05 25.49 -3.31
N GLN A 10 22.24 26.11 -3.24
CA GLN A 10 23.35 25.64 -2.43
C GLN A 10 22.99 25.67 -0.94
N ASP A 11 22.31 26.72 -0.49
CA ASP A 11 21.82 26.85 0.89
C ASP A 11 20.80 25.74 1.21
N ALA A 12 19.86 25.48 0.29
CA ALA A 12 18.89 24.39 0.46
C ALA A 12 19.57 23.02 0.59
N VAL A 13 20.55 22.71 -0.26
CA VAL A 13 21.33 21.46 -0.20
C VAL A 13 22.12 21.37 1.11
N THR A 14 22.82 22.44 1.47
CA THR A 14 23.69 22.50 2.66
C THR A 14 22.89 22.33 3.94
N ASN A 15 21.77 23.03 4.08
CA ASN A 15 20.89 22.93 5.25
C ASN A 15 20.28 21.53 5.37
N THR A 16 19.92 20.91 4.24
CA THR A 16 19.39 19.54 4.21
C THR A 16 20.44 18.53 4.70
N ILE A 17 21.70 18.66 4.25
CA ILE A 17 22.80 17.81 4.70
C ILE A 17 23.07 18.01 6.19
N GLN A 18 23.08 19.25 6.67
CA GLN A 18 23.30 19.54 8.10
C GLN A 18 22.19 18.96 8.98
N HIS A 19 20.94 19.01 8.51
CA HIS A 19 19.80 18.38 9.18
C HIS A 19 20.01 16.86 9.29
N PHE A 20 20.30 16.18 8.18
CA PHE A 20 20.48 14.73 8.17
C PHE A 20 21.75 14.23 8.87
N ARG A 21 22.76 15.09 9.05
CA ARG A 21 23.92 14.80 9.92
C ARG A 21 23.57 14.78 11.40
N LYS A 22 22.52 15.50 11.81
CA LYS A 22 22.10 15.63 13.21
C LYS A 22 20.89 14.76 13.55
N SER A 23 20.05 14.42 12.56
CA SER A 23 18.76 13.74 12.77
C SER A 23 18.38 12.90 11.55
N CYS A 24 17.62 11.83 11.78
CA CYS A 24 16.97 11.06 10.71
C CYS A 24 15.52 11.51 10.45
N ALA A 25 15.06 12.59 11.10
CA ALA A 25 13.70 13.11 10.91
C ALA A 25 13.50 13.62 9.48
N PRO A 26 12.30 13.49 8.89
CA PRO A 26 12.00 14.05 7.57
C PRO A 26 12.30 15.55 7.49
N ALA A 27 12.77 16.00 6.33
CA ALA A 27 13.01 17.41 6.02
C ALA A 27 12.06 17.90 4.93
N VAL A 28 11.63 19.15 5.01
CA VAL A 28 10.78 19.80 3.99
C VAL A 28 11.53 20.98 3.40
N ILE A 29 11.74 20.95 2.07
CA ILE A 29 12.36 22.04 1.33
C ILE A 29 11.28 22.73 0.50
N VAL A 30 11.05 24.02 0.76
CA VAL A 30 10.05 24.82 0.05
C VAL A 30 10.72 25.67 -1.02
N LEU A 31 10.43 25.39 -2.29
CA LEU A 31 10.96 26.12 -3.44
C LEU A 31 9.85 26.41 -4.45
N PRO A 32 9.70 27.66 -4.92
CA PRO A 32 8.66 28.02 -5.89
C PRO A 32 8.89 27.33 -7.24
N THR A 33 7.87 27.37 -8.11
CA THR A 33 8.02 26.97 -9.52
C THR A 33 9.11 27.81 -10.20
N GLY A 34 9.90 27.19 -11.08
CA GLY A 34 11.03 27.87 -11.73
C GLY A 34 12.31 28.00 -10.89
N ALA A 35 12.29 27.71 -9.58
CA ALA A 35 13.48 27.74 -8.71
C ALA A 35 14.51 26.63 -9.00
N GLY A 36 14.28 25.77 -10.01
CA GLY A 36 15.17 24.68 -10.34
C GLY A 36 15.17 23.53 -9.33
N LYS A 37 13.99 23.13 -8.83
CA LYS A 37 13.84 22.00 -7.88
C LYS A 37 14.59 20.74 -8.32
N SER A 38 14.56 20.39 -9.60
CA SER A 38 15.26 19.22 -10.13
C SER A 38 16.79 19.29 -9.98
N LEU A 39 17.39 20.49 -9.96
CA LEU A 39 18.82 20.66 -9.68
C LEU A 39 19.15 20.36 -8.22
N VAL A 40 18.29 20.82 -7.29
CA VAL A 40 18.44 20.55 -5.86
C VAL A 40 18.28 19.05 -5.58
N ILE A 41 17.27 18.41 -6.17
CA ILE A 41 17.08 16.95 -6.08
C ILE A 41 18.30 16.21 -6.61
N SER A 42 18.81 16.59 -7.79
CA SER A 42 19.95 15.93 -8.41
C SER A 42 21.21 16.05 -7.57
N GLU A 43 21.45 17.23 -6.99
CA GLU A 43 22.62 17.45 -6.13
C GLU A 43 22.52 16.66 -4.81
N LEU A 44 21.35 16.63 -4.18
CA LEU A 44 21.14 15.80 -2.98
C LEU A 44 21.34 14.32 -3.30
N ALA A 45 20.82 13.84 -4.43
CA ALA A 45 20.99 12.47 -4.88
C ALA A 45 22.46 12.12 -5.18
N ARG A 46 23.23 13.08 -5.70
CA ARG A 46 24.67 12.93 -5.96
C ARG A 46 25.49 12.83 -4.66
N ILE A 47 25.12 13.59 -3.63
CA ILE A 47 25.86 13.65 -2.36
C ILE A 47 25.49 12.48 -1.42
N ALA A 48 24.29 11.94 -1.55
CA ALA A 48 23.80 10.86 -0.70
C ALA A 48 24.72 9.63 -0.75
N ARG A 49 25.08 9.11 0.44
CA ARG A 49 25.83 7.85 0.59
C ARG A 49 24.84 6.70 0.67
N GLY A 50 24.32 6.28 -0.48
CA GLY A 50 23.35 5.19 -0.57
C GLY A 50 22.48 5.30 -1.82
N ARG A 51 21.48 4.41 -1.92
CA ARG A 51 20.51 4.47 -3.01
C ARG A 51 19.46 5.53 -2.70
N VAL A 52 19.12 6.31 -3.72
CA VAL A 52 18.14 7.40 -3.61
C VAL A 52 16.95 7.08 -4.50
N LEU A 53 15.76 7.12 -3.90
CA LEU A 53 14.50 6.99 -4.62
C LEU A 53 13.84 8.35 -4.75
N VAL A 54 13.66 8.81 -5.99
CA VAL A 54 12.94 10.04 -6.30
C VAL A 54 11.54 9.68 -6.79
N LEU A 55 10.51 10.11 -6.05
CA LEU A 55 9.11 9.85 -6.37
C LEU A 55 8.47 11.08 -7.01
N ALA A 56 7.76 10.89 -8.12
CA ALA A 56 6.94 11.92 -8.76
C ALA A 56 5.67 11.28 -9.34
N HIS A 57 4.56 12.03 -9.34
CA HIS A 57 3.25 11.52 -9.75
C HIS A 57 2.95 11.72 -11.25
N VAL A 58 3.62 12.66 -11.91
CA VAL A 58 3.42 12.97 -13.34
C VAL A 58 4.61 12.46 -14.15
N ARG A 59 4.35 11.83 -15.30
CA ARG A 59 5.39 11.26 -16.17
C ARG A 59 6.41 12.32 -16.62
N GLU A 60 5.96 13.53 -16.93
CA GLU A 60 6.80 14.64 -17.40
C GLU A 60 7.80 15.05 -16.31
N LEU A 61 7.39 15.00 -15.03
CA LEU A 61 8.29 15.31 -13.91
C LEU A 61 9.31 14.19 -13.67
N VAL A 62 8.93 12.93 -13.92
CA VAL A 62 9.86 11.80 -13.85
C VAL A 62 10.97 11.97 -14.90
N GLU A 63 10.60 12.23 -16.15
CA GLU A 63 11.56 12.48 -17.24
C GLU A 63 12.46 13.67 -16.94
N GLN A 64 11.88 14.80 -16.50
CA GLN A 64 12.65 16.00 -16.19
C GLN A 64 13.67 15.78 -15.07
N ASN A 65 13.30 15.04 -14.03
CA ASN A 65 14.20 14.73 -12.92
C ASN A 65 15.33 13.80 -13.35
N HIS A 66 15.00 12.75 -14.11
CA HIS A 66 15.99 11.81 -14.63
C HIS A 66 16.98 12.48 -15.60
N ALA A 67 16.48 13.19 -16.62
CA ALA A 67 17.33 13.91 -17.56
C ALA A 67 18.21 14.94 -16.85
N LYS A 68 17.71 15.60 -15.80
CA LYS A 68 18.51 16.52 -15.01
C LYS A 68 19.60 15.79 -14.24
N TYR A 69 19.33 14.64 -13.66
CA TYR A 69 20.35 13.86 -12.96
C TYR A 69 21.42 13.31 -13.93
N GLU A 70 21.03 12.78 -15.09
CA GLU A 70 21.96 12.29 -16.10
C GLU A 70 22.87 13.38 -16.66
N SER A 71 22.38 14.62 -16.73
CA SER A 71 23.20 15.75 -17.18
C SER A 71 24.40 16.05 -16.28
N TYR A 72 24.43 15.52 -15.04
CA TYR A 72 25.59 15.58 -14.14
C TYR A 72 26.66 14.51 -14.47
N GLY A 73 26.43 13.66 -15.47
CA GLY A 73 27.29 12.53 -15.83
C GLY A 73 27.08 11.30 -14.96
N LEU A 74 25.94 11.22 -14.28
CA LEU A 74 25.55 10.10 -13.43
C LEU A 74 24.53 9.23 -14.16
N LYS A 75 24.37 7.99 -13.72
CA LYS A 75 23.36 7.07 -14.25
C LYS A 75 22.25 6.88 -13.22
N ALA A 76 21.01 6.85 -13.68
CA ALA A 76 19.86 6.50 -12.87
C ALA A 76 18.88 5.66 -13.68
N SER A 77 18.15 4.79 -13.00
CA SER A 77 17.10 3.95 -13.59
C SER A 77 15.74 4.64 -13.53
N ILE A 78 14.91 4.48 -14.57
CA ILE A 78 13.49 4.91 -14.55
C ILE A 78 12.56 3.72 -14.35
N PHE A 79 11.65 3.85 -13.38
CA PHE A 79 10.51 2.95 -13.21
C PHE A 79 9.20 3.75 -13.29
N SER A 80 8.58 3.78 -14.47
CA SER A 80 7.34 4.53 -14.72
C SER A 80 6.47 3.84 -15.76
N ALA A 81 5.26 3.47 -15.35
CA ALA A 81 4.25 2.92 -16.26
C ALA A 81 3.87 3.93 -17.36
N GLY A 82 3.77 5.23 -17.01
CA GLY A 82 3.43 6.30 -17.95
C GLY A 82 4.51 6.56 -19.02
N LEU A 83 5.73 6.09 -18.80
CA LEU A 83 6.85 6.14 -19.75
C LEU A 83 7.13 4.79 -20.42
N GLY A 84 6.42 3.72 -20.05
CA GLY A 84 6.70 2.37 -20.51
C GLY A 84 8.06 1.81 -20.06
N GLN A 85 8.79 2.51 -19.19
CA GLN A 85 10.11 2.10 -18.72
C GLN A 85 10.02 1.37 -17.38
N LYS A 86 10.64 0.19 -17.31
CA LYS A 86 10.64 -0.69 -16.14
C LYS A 86 12.06 -1.11 -15.77
N GLU A 87 12.95 -0.12 -15.68
CA GLU A 87 14.32 -0.36 -15.27
C GLU A 87 14.38 -0.52 -13.75
N ALA A 88 14.18 -1.75 -13.28
CA ALA A 88 14.25 -2.10 -11.87
C ALA A 88 15.66 -2.55 -11.45
N ILE A 89 16.69 -2.29 -12.27
CA ILE A 89 18.01 -2.94 -12.18
C ILE A 89 18.68 -2.67 -10.82
N GLU A 90 18.39 -1.56 -10.15
CA GLU A 90 18.97 -1.20 -8.83
C GLU A 90 17.97 -0.99 -7.69
N GLN A 91 16.66 -1.07 -7.97
CA GLN A 91 15.65 -0.77 -6.97
C GLN A 91 15.30 -2.00 -6.12
N GLY A 92 15.29 -1.80 -4.80
CA GLY A 92 14.81 -2.81 -3.86
C GLY A 92 15.63 -4.10 -3.91
N PHE A 93 16.95 -4.02 -4.06
CA PHE A 93 17.84 -5.17 -3.89
C PHE A 93 18.76 -4.95 -2.69
N GLU A 94 18.79 -5.85 -1.73
CA GLU A 94 19.75 -5.81 -0.64
C GLU A 94 20.84 -6.85 -0.90
N GLU A 95 22.08 -6.53 -0.53
CA GLU A 95 23.13 -7.54 -0.50
C GLU A 95 23.10 -8.20 0.87
N TYR A 96 22.78 -9.49 0.89
CA TYR A 96 22.81 -10.32 2.08
C TYR A 96 23.74 -11.50 1.82
N ASP A 97 24.81 -11.62 2.61
CA ASP A 97 25.81 -12.70 2.47
C ASP A 97 26.38 -12.83 1.04
N GLY A 98 26.72 -11.69 0.43
CA GLY A 98 27.23 -11.62 -0.94
C GLY A 98 26.21 -11.96 -2.04
N LYS A 99 24.95 -12.23 -1.68
CA LYS A 99 23.85 -12.48 -2.63
C LYS A 99 22.96 -11.27 -2.75
N ARG A 100 22.61 -10.94 -3.99
CA ARG A 100 21.70 -9.85 -4.31
C ARG A 100 20.26 -10.34 -4.18
N VAL A 101 19.59 -9.98 -3.09
CA VAL A 101 18.21 -10.38 -2.77
C VAL A 101 17.28 -9.23 -3.08
N ARG A 102 16.18 -9.48 -3.79
CA ARG A 102 15.16 -8.46 -4.02
C ARG A 102 14.29 -8.33 -2.77
N CYS A 103 14.14 -7.11 -2.26
CA CYS A 103 13.11 -6.74 -1.31
C CYS A 103 11.74 -7.18 -1.87
N ASP A 104 11.13 -8.11 -1.16
CA ASP A 104 9.85 -8.71 -1.45
C ASP A 104 8.70 -8.04 -0.69
N PHE A 105 9.03 -7.12 0.22
CA PHE A 105 8.06 -6.36 0.98
C PHE A 105 7.18 -5.50 0.06
N ARG A 106 5.86 -5.66 0.19
CA ARG A 106 4.86 -4.96 -0.62
C ARG A 106 3.90 -4.21 0.28
N TYR A 107 3.83 -2.90 0.15
CA TYR A 107 2.82 -2.10 0.86
C TYR A 107 1.40 -2.47 0.45
N ARG A 108 1.20 -2.81 -0.82
CA ARG A 108 -0.06 -3.29 -1.40
C ARG A 108 0.23 -4.43 -2.36
N PHE A 109 -0.61 -5.44 -2.39
CA PHE A 109 -0.33 -6.67 -3.13
C PHE A 109 -1.60 -7.43 -3.51
N LYS A 110 -1.47 -8.33 -4.50
CA LYS A 110 -2.42 -9.39 -4.79
C LYS A 110 -1.91 -10.71 -4.22
N GLU A 111 -2.69 -11.33 -3.35
CA GLU A 111 -2.35 -12.63 -2.80
C GLU A 111 -2.67 -13.75 -3.80
N CYS A 112 -1.73 -14.67 -4.02
CA CYS A 112 -1.99 -15.86 -4.82
C CYS A 112 -2.92 -16.82 -4.08
N ASP A 113 -3.99 -17.25 -4.73
CA ASP A 113 -4.96 -18.21 -4.18
C ASP A 113 -4.40 -19.65 -4.07
N GLN A 114 -3.24 -19.93 -4.67
CA GLN A 114 -2.59 -21.24 -4.62
C GLN A 114 -1.43 -21.28 -3.62
N CYS A 115 -0.47 -20.35 -3.71
CA CYS A 115 0.73 -20.36 -2.88
C CYS A 115 0.81 -19.23 -1.86
N GLN A 116 -0.21 -18.36 -1.78
CA GLN A 116 -0.27 -17.21 -0.86
C GLN A 116 0.85 -16.17 -1.03
N ALA A 117 1.70 -16.32 -2.04
CA ALA A 117 2.74 -15.35 -2.36
C ALA A 117 2.12 -13.97 -2.63
N GLU A 118 2.78 -12.93 -2.12
CA GLU A 118 2.38 -11.54 -2.33
C GLU A 118 2.88 -11.05 -3.68
N ASN A 119 1.97 -10.66 -4.57
CA ASN A 119 2.30 -10.22 -5.92
C ASN A 119 2.07 -8.73 -6.08
N ASP A 120 2.75 -8.13 -7.04
CA ASP A 120 2.46 -6.77 -7.48
C ASP A 120 0.97 -6.61 -7.83
N ILE A 121 0.35 -5.47 -7.51
CA ILE A 121 -1.08 -5.25 -7.81
C ILE A 121 -1.35 -5.36 -9.31
N ALA A 122 -0.39 -5.00 -10.17
CA ALA A 122 -0.52 -5.14 -11.61
C ALA A 122 -0.16 -6.54 -12.14
N ALA A 123 0.31 -7.46 -11.29
CA ALA A 123 0.66 -8.80 -11.72
C ALA A 123 -0.56 -9.57 -12.24
N ARG A 124 -0.38 -10.22 -13.40
CA ARG A 124 -1.36 -11.15 -14.00
C ARG A 124 -1.07 -12.61 -13.66
N LYS A 125 0.18 -12.92 -13.36
CA LYS A 125 0.65 -14.25 -12.96
C LYS A 125 1.40 -14.13 -11.64
N CYS A 126 1.29 -15.15 -10.81
CA CYS A 126 2.05 -15.23 -9.59
C CYS A 126 3.56 -15.28 -9.91
N HIS A 127 4.35 -14.48 -9.23
CA HIS A 127 5.80 -14.46 -9.40
C HIS A 127 6.49 -15.71 -8.85
N ASP A 128 5.81 -16.45 -7.98
CA ASP A 128 6.33 -17.64 -7.31
C ASP A 128 5.86 -18.92 -8.03
N CYS A 129 4.54 -19.21 -8.03
CA CYS A 129 4.01 -20.44 -8.64
C CYS A 129 3.58 -20.31 -10.11
N GLY A 130 3.61 -19.11 -10.71
CA GLY A 130 3.22 -18.87 -12.11
C GLY A 130 1.72 -18.90 -12.41
N LYS A 131 0.86 -19.29 -11.46
CA LYS A 131 -0.61 -19.32 -11.63
C LYS A 131 -1.17 -17.95 -11.98
N THR A 132 -2.15 -17.91 -12.88
CA THR A 132 -2.89 -16.69 -13.21
C THR A 132 -3.60 -16.15 -11.96
N LEU A 133 -3.30 -14.91 -11.59
CA LEU A 133 -3.95 -14.26 -10.47
C LEU A 133 -5.38 -13.90 -10.86
N VAL A 134 -6.31 -14.15 -9.94
CA VAL A 134 -7.73 -13.91 -10.21
C VAL A 134 -7.98 -12.41 -10.34
N ASP A 135 -8.55 -12.02 -11.48
CA ASP A 135 -8.97 -10.65 -11.74
C ASP A 135 -10.09 -10.24 -10.78
N PRO A 136 -9.99 -9.11 -10.07
CA PRO A 136 -11.04 -8.66 -9.17
C PRO A 136 -12.38 -8.42 -9.89
N ASP A 137 -12.40 -8.03 -11.17
CA ASP A 137 -13.63 -7.90 -11.97
C ASP A 137 -14.31 -9.26 -12.16
N LYS A 138 -13.50 -10.29 -12.41
CA LYS A 138 -13.99 -11.67 -12.52
C LYS A 138 -14.60 -12.13 -11.20
N LYS A 139 -13.93 -11.86 -10.06
CA LYS A 139 -14.47 -12.20 -8.72
C LYS A 139 -15.81 -11.52 -8.46
N LEU A 140 -15.91 -10.22 -8.73
CA LEU A 140 -17.15 -9.47 -8.54
C LEU A 140 -18.27 -10.00 -9.44
N ARG A 141 -17.97 -10.23 -10.72
CA ARG A 141 -18.95 -10.77 -11.68
C ARG A 141 -19.46 -12.14 -11.26
N GLU A 142 -18.57 -13.03 -10.84
CA GLU A 142 -18.95 -14.36 -10.34
C GLU A 142 -19.80 -14.25 -9.07
N ALA A 143 -19.43 -13.37 -8.14
CA ALA A 143 -20.20 -13.15 -6.92
C ALA A 143 -21.61 -12.58 -7.19
N LEU A 144 -21.74 -11.62 -8.10
CA LEU A 144 -23.03 -11.00 -8.48
C LEU A 144 -23.98 -11.99 -9.17
N ASN A 145 -23.46 -13.02 -9.85
CA ASN A 145 -24.26 -14.03 -10.55
C ASN A 145 -24.72 -15.20 -9.64
N LEU A 146 -24.24 -15.26 -8.39
CA LEU A 146 -24.57 -16.34 -7.46
C LEU A 146 -25.76 -15.96 -6.58
N GLN A 147 -26.82 -16.79 -6.58
CA GLN A 147 -28.07 -16.51 -5.84
C GLN A 147 -27.93 -16.37 -4.31
N ARG A 148 -26.88 -16.95 -3.71
CA ARG A 148 -26.64 -16.90 -2.26
C ARG A 148 -25.43 -16.04 -1.89
N CYS A 149 -25.09 -15.08 -2.75
CA CYS A 149 -24.04 -14.11 -2.51
C CYS A 149 -24.62 -12.71 -2.38
N MET A 150 -23.97 -11.90 -1.53
CA MET A 150 -24.22 -10.48 -1.40
C MET A 150 -22.91 -9.77 -1.62
N VAL A 151 -22.95 -8.74 -2.45
CA VAL A 151 -21.80 -7.87 -2.72
C VAL A 151 -22.21 -6.48 -2.31
N ILE A 152 -21.52 -5.91 -1.34
CA ILE A 152 -21.73 -4.52 -0.94
C ILE A 152 -20.58 -3.65 -1.45
N ARG A 153 -20.94 -2.47 -1.94
CA ARG A 153 -20.01 -1.38 -2.27
C ARG A 153 -19.72 -0.66 -0.97
N CYS A 154 -18.55 -0.91 -0.39
CA CYS A 154 -18.27 -0.48 0.98
C CYS A 154 -18.03 1.04 1.02
N ALA A 155 -19.01 1.78 1.54
CA ALA A 155 -18.94 3.23 1.76
C ALA A 155 -18.34 3.58 3.13
N GLY A 156 -18.53 2.70 4.12
CA GLY A 156 -18.02 2.92 5.48
C GLY A 156 -17.55 1.62 6.15
N MET A 157 -16.70 1.77 7.16
CA MET A 157 -16.28 0.68 8.03
C MET A 157 -16.16 1.20 9.47
N THR A 158 -16.69 0.45 10.43
CA THR A 158 -16.51 0.71 11.86
C THR A 158 -15.93 -0.52 12.54
N MET A 159 -15.19 -0.29 13.62
CA MET A 159 -14.66 -1.34 14.48
C MET A 159 -15.05 -1.01 15.91
N VAL A 160 -15.72 -1.93 16.58
CA VAL A 160 -16.17 -1.76 17.97
C VAL A 160 -15.80 -2.96 18.82
N ALA A 161 -15.46 -2.69 20.08
CA ALA A 161 -15.37 -3.74 21.09
C ALA A 161 -16.79 -4.23 21.41
N SER A 162 -16.93 -5.54 21.54
CA SER A 162 -18.20 -6.20 21.83
C SER A 162 -17.94 -7.51 22.56
N SER A 163 -18.98 -8.17 23.05
CA SER A 163 -18.88 -9.51 23.62
C SER A 163 -19.74 -10.51 22.85
N ASP A 164 -19.35 -11.79 22.89
CA ASP A 164 -20.23 -12.87 22.46
C ASP A 164 -21.28 -13.21 23.52
N ARG A 165 -22.15 -14.20 23.24
CA ARG A 165 -23.19 -14.64 24.17
C ARG A 165 -22.65 -15.23 25.48
N GLN A 166 -21.38 -15.64 25.49
CA GLN A 166 -20.69 -16.20 26.66
C GLN A 166 -19.89 -15.12 27.42
N GLY A 167 -19.94 -13.86 26.96
CA GLY A 167 -19.25 -12.74 27.59
C GLY A 167 -17.80 -12.56 27.14
N HIS A 168 -17.29 -13.37 26.21
CA HIS A 168 -15.93 -13.21 25.72
C HIS A 168 -15.81 -11.98 24.83
N GLU A 169 -14.77 -11.18 25.07
CA GLU A 169 -14.49 -9.97 24.32
C GLU A 169 -14.09 -10.29 22.87
N ARG A 170 -14.59 -9.49 21.94
CA ARG A 170 -14.30 -9.60 20.51
C ARG A 170 -14.43 -8.25 19.82
N ILE A 171 -13.72 -8.11 18.72
CA ILE A 171 -13.91 -7.01 17.78
C ILE A 171 -15.09 -7.38 16.87
N THR A 172 -16.05 -6.47 16.73
CA THR A 172 -17.02 -6.50 15.64
C THR A 172 -16.60 -5.47 14.60
N ILE A 173 -16.41 -5.91 13.36
CA ILE A 173 -16.15 -5.05 12.21
C ILE A 173 -17.42 -5.00 11.38
N THR A 174 -17.96 -3.80 11.18
CA THR A 174 -19.17 -3.58 10.38
C THR A 174 -18.81 -2.80 9.13
N TYR A 175 -19.29 -3.29 7.99
CA TYR A 175 -19.16 -2.67 6.68
C TYR A 175 -20.53 -2.18 6.22
N TYR A 176 -20.57 -0.95 5.73
CA TYR A 176 -21.80 -0.27 5.30
C TYR A 176 -21.72 0.03 3.81
N ASP A 177 -22.82 -0.14 3.09
CA ASP A 177 -22.95 0.43 1.74
C ASP A 177 -23.62 1.81 1.75
N GLU A 178 -23.77 2.38 0.54
CA GLU A 178 -24.42 3.67 0.30
C GLU A 178 -25.94 3.62 0.60
N ASP A 179 -26.53 2.42 0.61
CA ASP A 179 -27.98 2.18 0.72
C ASP A 179 -28.38 1.73 2.14
N GLY A 180 -27.42 1.61 3.07
CA GLY A 180 -27.63 1.24 4.48
C GLY A 180 -27.56 -0.26 4.78
N ALA A 181 -27.19 -1.12 3.81
CA ALA A 181 -26.97 -2.53 4.07
C ALA A 181 -25.67 -2.76 4.87
N GLU A 182 -25.72 -3.75 5.77
CA GLU A 182 -24.61 -4.06 6.66
C GLU A 182 -24.08 -5.49 6.48
N LEU A 183 -22.76 -5.63 6.53
CA LEU A 183 -22.07 -6.90 6.73
C LEU A 183 -21.17 -6.83 7.94
N GLN A 184 -21.17 -7.90 8.73
CA GLN A 184 -20.38 -7.97 9.96
C GLN A 184 -19.48 -9.20 9.97
N GLU A 185 -18.28 -9.03 10.53
CA GLU A 185 -17.41 -10.12 10.94
C GLU A 185 -16.87 -9.88 12.35
N TYR A 186 -16.44 -10.97 13.00
CA TYR A 186 -16.10 -10.97 14.40
C TYR A 186 -14.74 -11.63 14.63
N PHE A 187 -13.91 -11.02 15.47
CA PHE A 187 -12.60 -11.56 15.83
C PHE A 187 -12.39 -11.54 17.34
N ARG A 188 -12.09 -12.71 17.90
CA ARG A 188 -11.51 -12.82 19.25
C ARG A 188 -10.00 -12.61 19.17
N LEU A 189 -9.37 -12.23 20.27
CA LEU A 189 -7.92 -11.96 20.32
C LEU A 189 -7.25 -12.56 21.58
N ASP A 190 -7.92 -13.50 22.25
CA ASP A 190 -7.47 -14.09 23.51
C ASP A 190 -6.17 -14.89 23.35
N THR A 191 -5.99 -15.54 22.20
CA THR A 191 -4.87 -16.45 21.93
C THR A 191 -4.01 -15.97 20.76
N PRO A 192 -2.70 -16.28 20.72
CA PRO A 192 -1.83 -15.92 19.59
C PRO A 192 -2.36 -16.41 18.23
N ALA A 193 -3.02 -17.58 18.19
CA ALA A 193 -3.65 -18.10 16.98
C ALA A 193 -4.80 -17.21 16.50
N GLN A 194 -5.64 -16.72 17.42
CA GLN A 194 -6.72 -15.78 17.09
C GLN A 194 -6.17 -14.41 16.68
N GLN A 195 -5.10 -13.92 17.32
CA GLN A 195 -4.41 -12.70 16.92
C GLN A 195 -3.83 -12.82 15.51
N GLY A 196 -3.23 -13.96 15.19
CA GLY A 196 -2.78 -14.31 13.84
C GLY A 196 -3.94 -14.39 12.84
N ALA A 197 -5.06 -15.01 13.21
CA ALA A 197 -6.25 -15.08 12.38
C ALA A 197 -6.79 -13.68 12.05
N PHE A 198 -6.88 -12.77 13.02
CA PHE A 198 -7.24 -11.37 12.77
C PHE A 198 -6.28 -10.71 11.78
N TYR A 199 -4.96 -10.90 11.97
CA TYR A 199 -3.98 -10.35 11.05
C TYR A 199 -4.16 -10.91 9.64
N HIS A 200 -4.19 -12.22 9.45
CA HIS A 200 -4.26 -12.83 8.12
C HIS A 200 -5.60 -12.60 7.40
N HIS A 201 -6.73 -12.60 8.12
CA HIS A 201 -8.05 -12.42 7.52
C HIS A 201 -8.49 -10.97 7.36
N PHE A 202 -7.90 -10.02 8.10
CA PHE A 202 -8.26 -8.61 8.03
C PHE A 202 -7.02 -7.70 7.97
N GLY A 203 -6.18 -7.73 9.01
CA GLY A 203 -5.11 -6.73 9.19
C GLY A 203 -4.10 -6.65 8.03
N LYS A 204 -3.70 -7.78 7.46
CA LYS A 204 -2.70 -7.90 6.40
C LYS A 204 -3.05 -7.06 5.16
N HIS A 205 -4.34 -6.97 4.84
CA HIS A 205 -4.87 -6.23 3.68
C HIS A 205 -5.39 -4.83 4.06
N ALA A 206 -5.90 -4.68 5.28
CA ALA A 206 -6.52 -3.46 5.77
C ALA A 206 -5.53 -2.41 6.31
N LEU A 207 -4.32 -2.80 6.73
CA LEU A 207 -3.32 -1.85 7.23
C LEU A 207 -2.89 -0.85 6.13
N ILE A 208 -3.02 0.44 6.42
CA ILE A 208 -2.61 1.54 5.53
C ILE A 208 -1.09 1.57 5.37
N ASN A 209 -0.37 1.40 6.49
CA ASN A 209 1.09 1.36 6.52
C ASN A 209 1.56 0.03 7.11
N ARG A 210 1.80 -0.96 6.25
CA ARG A 210 2.33 -2.28 6.66
C ARG A 210 3.77 -2.20 7.22
N GLY A 211 4.50 -1.12 6.95
CA GLY A 211 5.87 -0.93 7.45
C GLY A 211 5.92 -0.50 8.91
N GLU A 212 4.79 0.01 9.44
CA GLU A 212 4.67 0.29 10.87
C GLU A 212 4.29 -1.01 11.60
N ALA A 213 5.06 -1.35 12.64
CA ALA A 213 4.78 -2.53 13.43
C ALA A 213 3.36 -2.45 14.03
N PHE A 214 2.56 -3.48 13.80
CA PHE A 214 1.23 -3.62 14.37
C PHE A 214 1.05 -5.04 14.92
N ARG A 215 0.55 -5.14 16.14
CA ARG A 215 0.22 -6.40 16.79
C ARG A 215 -1.17 -6.30 17.42
N ALA A 216 -2.06 -7.21 17.05
CA ALA A 216 -3.40 -7.31 17.61
C ALA A 216 -3.38 -8.00 18.98
N SER A 217 -2.70 -7.40 19.97
CA SER A 217 -2.49 -8.04 21.29
C SER A 217 -3.76 -8.14 22.15
N SER A 218 -4.74 -7.25 21.93
CA SER A 218 -6.03 -7.24 22.62
C SER A 218 -7.05 -6.48 21.78
N VAL A 219 -8.33 -6.62 22.10
CA VAL A 219 -9.43 -5.89 21.43
C VAL A 219 -9.19 -4.39 21.51
N GLN A 220 -8.93 -3.86 22.72
CA GLN A 220 -8.67 -2.45 22.92
C GLN A 220 -7.45 -1.95 22.12
N ALA A 221 -6.36 -2.71 22.05
CA ALA A 221 -5.16 -2.31 21.30
C ALA A 221 -5.43 -2.16 19.80
N VAL A 222 -6.37 -2.92 19.24
CA VAL A 222 -6.81 -2.75 17.85
C VAL A 222 -7.72 -1.53 17.71
N ILE A 223 -8.66 -1.32 18.62
CA ILE A 223 -9.60 -0.18 18.59
C ILE A 223 -8.85 1.15 18.72
N ASP A 224 -7.87 1.25 19.62
CA ASP A 224 -7.03 2.45 19.79
C ASP A 224 -6.27 2.80 18.51
N GLN A 225 -5.94 1.78 17.71
CA GLN A 225 -5.22 1.89 16.46
C GLN A 225 -6.12 1.74 15.23
N GLN A 226 -7.45 1.88 15.37
CA GLN A 226 -8.39 1.64 14.27
C GLN A 226 -8.12 2.51 13.04
N LYS A 227 -7.56 3.71 13.24
CA LYS A 227 -7.15 4.65 12.19
C LYS A 227 -6.04 4.13 11.28
N LYS A 228 -5.33 3.07 11.69
CA LYS A 228 -4.33 2.38 10.87
C LYS A 228 -4.97 1.50 9.81
N PHE A 229 -6.27 1.21 9.90
CA PHE A 229 -6.99 0.37 8.95
C PHE A 229 -7.83 1.22 8.00
N ARG A 230 -7.85 0.82 6.73
CA ARG A 230 -8.77 1.34 5.72
C ARG A 230 -9.93 0.37 5.49
N LYS A 231 -11.04 0.90 4.99
CA LYS A 231 -12.13 0.07 4.47
C LYS A 231 -11.73 -0.61 3.15
N PRO A 232 -12.28 -1.79 2.84
CA PRO A 232 -12.25 -2.33 1.49
C PRO A 232 -13.12 -1.47 0.55
N ASP A 233 -12.95 -1.66 -0.76
CA ASP A 233 -13.83 -1.09 -1.78
C ASP A 233 -15.10 -1.93 -1.94
N PHE A 234 -14.97 -3.25 -1.84
CA PHE A 234 -16.09 -4.19 -1.90
C PHE A 234 -15.95 -5.27 -0.83
N VAL A 235 -17.10 -5.71 -0.29
CA VAL A 235 -17.17 -6.87 0.59
C VAL A 235 -18.12 -7.88 -0.03
N ILE A 236 -17.64 -9.13 -0.15
CA ILE A 236 -18.40 -10.24 -0.71
C ILE A 236 -18.73 -11.20 0.42
N ALA A 237 -20.02 -11.45 0.63
CA ALA A 237 -20.51 -12.41 1.60
C ALA A 237 -21.38 -13.49 0.95
N SER A 238 -21.50 -14.63 1.61
CA SER A 238 -22.42 -15.69 1.22
C SER A 238 -23.36 -16.07 2.35
N LYS A 239 -24.59 -16.45 2.02
CA LYS A 239 -25.62 -16.80 2.99
C LYS A 239 -25.41 -18.22 3.52
N GLU A 240 -24.98 -18.34 4.78
CA GLU A 240 -24.89 -19.60 5.53
C GLU A 240 -26.09 -19.75 6.45
N LYS A 241 -27.01 -20.65 6.11
CA LYS A 241 -28.29 -20.83 6.83
C LYS A 241 -29.05 -19.50 6.97
N THR A 242 -28.95 -18.85 8.13
CA THR A 242 -29.63 -17.62 8.51
C THR A 242 -28.73 -16.39 8.53
N PHE A 243 -27.40 -16.52 8.47
CA PHE A 243 -26.48 -15.39 8.58
C PHE A 243 -25.60 -15.23 7.32
N TRP A 244 -25.05 -14.03 7.14
CA TRP A 244 -24.09 -13.73 6.09
C TRP A 244 -22.67 -13.97 6.61
N ARG A 245 -21.90 -14.78 5.88
CA ARG A 245 -20.47 -14.97 6.14
C ARG A 245 -19.65 -14.25 5.08
N ILE A 246 -18.78 -13.36 5.51
CA ILE A 246 -17.84 -12.68 4.62
C ILE A 246 -16.86 -13.71 4.05
N ARG A 247 -16.73 -13.71 2.72
CA ARG A 247 -15.81 -14.59 1.98
C ARG A 247 -14.58 -13.84 1.50
N ASP A 248 -14.78 -12.64 0.98
CA ASP A 248 -13.71 -11.86 0.36
C ASP A 248 -13.91 -10.36 0.60
N LYS A 249 -12.80 -9.64 0.62
CA LYS A 249 -12.71 -8.19 0.82
C LYS A 249 -11.74 -7.66 -0.22
N LEU A 250 -12.25 -6.86 -1.15
CA LEU A 250 -11.43 -6.29 -2.22
C LEU A 250 -10.97 -4.90 -1.80
N PHE A 251 -9.66 -4.74 -1.69
CA PHE A 251 -8.98 -3.46 -1.45
C PHE A 251 -8.28 -3.00 -2.71
N ASP A 252 -8.05 -1.69 -2.85
CA ASP A 252 -7.35 -1.09 -3.99
C ASP A 252 -7.95 -1.54 -5.33
N TYR A 253 -9.27 -1.62 -5.39
CA TYR A 253 -9.98 -2.08 -6.56
C TYR A 253 -9.81 -1.09 -7.72
N GLU A 254 -9.18 -1.56 -8.79
CA GLU A 254 -9.02 -0.87 -10.06
C GLU A 254 -9.66 -1.72 -11.16
N GLY A 255 -10.89 -1.39 -11.53
CA GLY A 255 -11.66 -2.15 -12.50
C GLY A 255 -12.92 -1.43 -12.96
N ARG A 256 -13.82 -2.17 -13.63
CA ARG A 256 -15.00 -1.58 -14.29
C ARG A 256 -16.17 -1.28 -13.34
N TYR A 257 -16.23 -1.95 -12.19
CA TYR A 257 -17.32 -1.76 -11.23
C TYR A 257 -17.11 -0.47 -10.43
N ARG A 258 -18.17 0.31 -10.26
CA ARG A 258 -18.11 1.56 -9.49
C ARG A 258 -17.86 1.30 -8.00
N ARG A 259 -16.95 2.07 -7.39
CA ARG A 259 -16.72 2.14 -5.93
C ARG A 259 -17.64 3.18 -5.28
N ALA A 260 -17.84 3.09 -3.98
CA ALA A 260 -18.63 4.07 -3.22
C ALA A 260 -18.04 5.50 -3.34
N ASP A 261 -16.72 5.65 -3.26
CA ASP A 261 -16.06 6.97 -3.22
C ASP A 261 -15.73 7.53 -4.61
N SER A 262 -16.06 6.80 -5.68
CA SER A 262 -15.94 7.33 -7.05
C SER A 262 -17.15 8.21 -7.35
N ALA A 263 -16.93 9.52 -7.46
CA ALA A 263 -17.90 10.44 -8.05
C ALA A 263 -18.38 9.92 -9.41
N ASN A 264 -19.67 10.13 -9.71
CA ASN A 264 -20.31 9.83 -11.00
C ASN A 264 -19.48 10.30 -12.19
#